data_AF-A0A842KEX4-F1
#
_entry.id   AF-A0A842KEX4-F1
#
_cell.length_a   1.000
_cell.length_b   1.000
_cell.length_c   1.000
_cell.angle_alpha   90.00
_cell.angle_beta   90.00
_cell.angle_gamma   90.00
#
_symmetry.space_group_name_H-M   'P 1'
#
loop_
_entity.id
_entity.type
_entity.pdbx_description
1 polymer ?
#
loop_
_entity_poly.entity_id
_entity_poly.type
_entity_poly.pdbx_seq_one_letter_code
_entity_poly.pdbx_strand_id
1 'polypeptide(L)'
;MVFLIGIVLAIIFGLIYGAYYAGRIDLTLEQYAYLAMILGLIGLIAGILGILGMGTITKEELPTFLIATVIIVAISGTDVFQGIKWFGNYLTGVVTTLGIFIAPLAGLLAIKAIWDIGKD
;
A
#
# COMPACT_ATOMS: atom_id res chain seq x y z
N MET A 1 3.71 15.01 -1.12
CA MET A 1 2.92 15.07 0.15
C MET A 1 1.87 13.97 0.24
N VAL A 2 1.01 13.78 -0.77
CA VAL A 2 -0.07 12.76 -0.73
C VAL A 2 0.46 11.34 -0.48
N PHE A 3 1.61 10.98 -1.08
CA PHE A 3 2.24 9.69 -0.86
C PHE A 3 2.60 9.46 0.63
N LEU A 4 3.25 10.44 1.27
CA LEU A 4 3.66 10.33 2.67
C LEU A 4 2.44 10.23 3.60
N ILE A 5 1.39 11.01 3.32
CA ILE A 5 0.12 10.93 4.05
C ILE A 5 -0.48 9.53 3.89
N GLY A 6 -0.48 8.97 2.68
CA GLY A 6 -0.92 7.62 2.41
C GLY A 6 -0.14 6.56 3.20
N ILE A 7 1.19 6.68 3.28
CA ILE A 7 2.04 5.78 4.10
C ILE A 7 1.67 5.87 5.58
N VAL A 8 1.53 7.08 6.13
CA VAL A 8 1.17 7.26 7.54
C VAL A 8 -0.21 6.66 7.84
N LEU A 9 -1.19 6.91 6.98
CA LEU A 9 -2.54 6.33 7.12
C LEU A 9 -2.52 4.81 6.99
N ALA A 10 -1.76 4.26 6.05
CA ALA A 10 -1.59 2.82 5.90
C ALA A 10 -1.01 2.21 7.17
N ILE A 11 0.04 2.80 7.76
CA ILE A 11 0.61 2.30 9.03
C ILE A 11 -0.43 2.34 10.15
N ILE A 12 -1.17 3.45 10.32
CA ILE A 12 -2.20 3.59 11.36
C ILE A 12 -3.30 2.53 11.17
N PHE A 13 -3.85 2.41 9.96
CA PHE A 13 -4.89 1.43 9.66
C PHE A 13 -4.36 0.00 9.78
N GLY A 14 -3.09 -0.22 9.47
CA GLY A 14 -2.42 -1.48 9.65
C GLY A 14 -2.30 -1.90 11.11
N LEU A 15 -2.01 -0.96 12.01
CA LEU A 15 -2.04 -1.21 13.45
C LEU A 15 -3.46 -1.53 13.95
N ILE A 16 -4.48 -0.86 13.40
CA ILE A 16 -5.89 -1.16 13.68
C ILE A 16 -6.24 -2.59 13.22
N TYR A 17 -5.88 -2.96 11.99
CA TYR A 17 -6.09 -4.31 11.46
C TYR A 17 -5.35 -5.36 12.28
N GLY A 18 -4.11 -5.07 12.67
CA GLY A 18 -3.33 -5.94 13.53
C GLY A 18 -3.94 -6.15 14.90
N ALA A 19 -4.51 -5.10 15.49
CA ALA A 19 -5.25 -5.19 16.75
C ALA A 19 -6.50 -6.06 16.61
N TYR A 20 -7.22 -5.95 15.49
CA TYR A 20 -8.36 -6.81 15.17
C TYR A 20 -7.95 -8.28 15.05
N TYR A 21 -6.91 -8.59 14.26
CA TYR A 21 -6.38 -9.95 14.15
C TYR A 21 -5.85 -10.52 15.47
N ALA A 22 -5.39 -9.65 16.37
CA ALA A 22 -4.96 -10.01 17.73
C ALA A 22 -6.11 -10.13 18.75
N GLY A 23 -7.37 -9.96 18.33
CA GLY A 23 -8.55 -10.03 19.20
C GLY A 23 -8.57 -8.93 20.26
N ARG A 24 -7.96 -7.77 19.97
CA ARG A 24 -7.90 -6.61 20.88
C ARG A 24 -9.00 -5.59 20.65
N ILE A 25 -9.55 -5.58 19.44
CA ILE A 25 -10.67 -4.73 19.03
C ILE A 25 -11.58 -5.54 18.12
N ASP A 26 -12.86 -5.16 18.06
CA ASP A 26 -13.82 -5.71 17.11
C ASP A 26 -14.02 -4.72 15.96
N LEU A 27 -13.90 -5.21 14.73
CA LEU A 27 -14.21 -4.48 13.51
C LEU A 27 -15.29 -5.22 12.74
N THR A 28 -16.28 -4.49 12.23
CA THR A 28 -17.24 -5.07 11.29
C THR A 28 -16.61 -5.23 9.90
N LEU A 29 -17.13 -6.16 9.11
CA LEU A 29 -16.72 -6.33 7.72
C LEU A 29 -16.89 -5.02 6.90
N GLU A 30 -17.92 -4.24 7.22
CA GLU A 30 -18.19 -2.96 6.57
C GLU A 30 -17.10 -1.93 6.90
N GLN A 31 -16.68 -1.84 8.17
CA GLN A 31 -15.58 -0.96 8.58
C GLN A 31 -14.28 -1.34 7.88
N TYR A 32 -14.00 -2.64 7.75
CA TYR A 32 -12.84 -3.14 6.99
C TYR A 32 -12.90 -2.68 5.52
N ALA A 33 -14.05 -2.83 4.88
CA ALA A 33 -14.22 -2.44 3.48
C ALA A 33 -14.01 -0.92 3.27
N TYR A 34 -14.53 -0.07 4.16
CA TYR A 34 -14.32 1.37 4.06
C TYR A 34 -12.85 1.78 4.26
N LEU A 35 -12.16 1.19 5.24
CA LEU A 35 -10.74 1.49 5.48
C LEU A 35 -9.86 1.10 4.28
N ALA A 36 -10.09 -0.08 3.71
CA ALA A 36 -9.41 -0.53 2.51
C ALA A 36 -9.71 0.38 1.30
N MET A 37 -10.98 0.77 1.14
CA MET A 37 -11.41 1.66 0.05
C MET A 37 -10.72 3.03 0.13
N ILE A 38 -10.63 3.63 1.32
CA ILE A 38 -9.93 4.91 1.53
C ILE A 38 -8.47 4.80 1.11
N LEU A 39 -7.76 3.75 1.56
CA LEU A 39 -6.35 3.55 1.20
C LEU A 39 -6.17 3.34 -0.31
N GLY A 40 -7.02 2.52 -0.93
CA GLY A 40 -7.00 2.28 -2.37
C GLY A 40 -7.24 3.54 -3.18
N LEU A 41 -8.19 4.40 -2.77
CA LEU A 41 -8.45 5.69 -3.41
C LEU A 41 -7.29 6.65 -3.27
N ILE A 42 -6.68 6.75 -2.09
CA ILE A 42 -5.50 7.62 -1.88
C ILE A 42 -4.33 7.12 -2.73
N GLY A 43 -4.14 5.80 -2.82
CA GLY A 43 -3.15 5.18 -3.70
C GLY A 43 -3.38 5.51 -5.17
N LEU A 44 -4.62 5.37 -5.64
CA LEU A 44 -5.01 5.74 -7.00
C LEU A 44 -4.73 7.22 -7.30
N ILE A 45 -5.16 8.12 -6.42
CA ILE A 45 -4.94 9.57 -6.56
C ILE A 45 -3.45 9.87 -6.61
N ALA A 46 -2.66 9.29 -5.71
CA ALA A 46 -1.22 9.47 -5.70
C ALA A 46 -0.57 8.93 -7.00
N GLY A 47 -1.08 7.84 -7.57
CA GLY A 47 -0.63 7.30 -8.84
C GLY A 47 -0.92 8.22 -10.01
N ILE A 48 -2.13 8.79 -10.08
CA ILE A 48 -2.51 9.80 -11.07
C ILE A 48 -1.58 11.01 -10.98
N LEU A 49 -1.35 11.53 -9.77
CA LEU A 49 -0.42 12.65 -9.55
C LEU A 49 1.02 12.31 -9.98
N GLY A 50 1.46 11.08 -9.72
CA GLY A 50 2.76 10.57 -10.19
C GLY A 50 2.86 10.55 -11.71
N ILE A 51 1.82 10.10 -12.42
CA ILE A 51 1.76 10.13 -13.89
C ILE A 51 1.85 11.58 -14.40
N LEU A 52 1.17 12.52 -13.75
CA LEU A 52 1.19 13.94 -14.11
C LEU A 52 2.49 14.67 -13.74
N GLY A 53 3.47 13.99 -13.14
CA GLY A 53 4.74 14.60 -12.70
C GLY A 53 4.60 15.48 -11.47
N MET A 54 3.46 15.42 -10.78
CA MET A 54 3.17 16.13 -9.52
C MET A 54 3.37 15.24 -8.28
N GLY A 55 3.87 14.02 -8.50
CA GLY A 55 4.15 13.05 -7.46
C GLY A 55 5.43 13.35 -6.68
N THR A 56 5.58 12.67 -5.54
CA THR A 56 6.79 12.74 -4.71
C THR A 56 7.90 11.78 -5.16
N ILE A 57 7.61 10.85 -6.07
CA ILE A 57 8.56 9.85 -6.58
C ILE A 57 9.19 10.41 -7.85
N THR A 58 10.51 10.59 -7.87
CA THR A 58 11.21 11.10 -9.05
C THR A 58 11.45 9.99 -10.08
N LYS A 59 11.92 10.35 -11.29
CA LYS A 59 12.25 9.37 -12.34
C LYS A 59 13.40 8.45 -11.92
N GLU A 60 14.36 8.99 -11.17
CA GLU A 60 15.53 8.27 -10.67
C GLU A 60 15.16 7.25 -9.59
N GLU A 61 14.14 7.56 -8.78
CA GLU A 61 13.65 6.71 -7.71
C GLU A 61 12.64 5.66 -8.18
N LEU A 62 12.04 5.84 -9.35
CA LEU A 62 10.98 4.98 -9.88
C LEU A 62 11.37 3.49 -9.93
N PRO A 63 12.56 3.07 -10.41
CA PRO A 63 12.94 1.66 -10.42
C PRO A 63 12.99 1.06 -9.02
N THR A 64 13.64 1.75 -8.08
CA THR A 64 13.74 1.31 -6.67
C THR A 64 12.37 1.24 -6.02
N PHE A 65 11.52 2.23 -6.28
CA PHE A 65 10.15 2.27 -5.78
C PHE A 65 9.31 1.08 -6.28
N LEU A 66 9.39 0.75 -7.57
CA LEU A 66 8.65 -0.39 -8.14
C LEU A 66 9.14 -1.72 -7.55
N ILE A 67 10.45 -1.91 -7.35
CA ILE A 67 11.01 -3.10 -6.70
C ILE A 67 10.49 -3.23 -5.27
N ALA A 68 10.58 -2.15 -4.49
CA ALA A 68 10.07 -2.13 -3.11
C ALA A 68 8.57 -2.44 -3.07
N THR A 69 7.80 -1.91 -4.03
CA THR A 69 6.38 -2.19 -4.13
C THR A 69 6.10 -3.66 -4.38
N VAL A 70 6.81 -4.29 -5.33
CA VAL A 70 6.62 -5.72 -5.61
C VAL A 70 6.87 -6.56 -4.37
N ILE A 71 7.91 -6.25 -3.58
CA ILE A 71 8.19 -6.93 -2.32
C ILE A 71 7.03 -6.76 -1.33
N ILE A 72 6.58 -5.53 -1.11
CA ILE A 72 5.49 -5.23 -0.16
C ILE A 72 4.20 -5.93 -0.59
N VAL A 73 3.83 -5.82 -1.86
CA VAL A 73 2.61 -6.44 -2.41
C VAL A 73 2.69 -7.96 -2.33
N ALA A 74 3.85 -8.56 -2.64
CA ALA A 74 4.05 -9.99 -2.50
C ALA A 74 3.88 -10.46 -1.06
N ILE A 75 4.50 -9.76 -0.10
CA ILE A 75 4.35 -10.08 1.33
C ILE A 75 2.89 -9.90 1.76
N SER A 76 2.22 -8.85 1.30
CA SER A 76 0.83 -8.53 1.67
C SER A 76 -0.19 -9.60 1.27
N GLY A 77 0.12 -10.41 0.26
CA GLY A 77 -0.72 -11.51 -0.21
C GLY A 77 -0.40 -12.86 0.43
N THR A 78 0.42 -12.90 1.49
CA THR A 78 0.90 -14.13 2.12
C THR A 78 0.83 -14.05 3.65
N ASP A 79 0.89 -15.21 4.31
CA ASP A 79 0.84 -15.34 5.78
C ASP A 79 2.23 -15.43 6.44
N VAL A 80 3.25 -14.78 5.88
CA VAL A 80 4.66 -14.93 6.34
C VAL A 80 4.90 -14.57 7.80
N PHE A 81 4.02 -13.77 8.42
CA PHE A 81 4.12 -13.39 9.84
C PHE A 81 3.25 -14.25 10.77
N GLN A 82 2.56 -15.26 10.23
CA GLN A 82 1.73 -16.17 11.02
C GLN A 82 2.60 -16.92 12.05
N GLY A 83 2.08 -17.06 13.27
CA GLY A 83 2.78 -17.76 14.36
C GLY A 83 3.86 -16.93 15.08
N ILE A 84 4.21 -15.73 14.59
CA ILE A 84 5.08 -14.80 15.30
C ILE A 84 4.33 -14.24 16.51
N LYS A 85 4.84 -14.52 17.72
CA LYS A 85 4.24 -14.08 18.98
C LYS A 85 4.30 -12.56 19.12
N TRP A 86 3.30 -12.01 19.82
CA TRP A 86 3.15 -10.61 20.23
C TRP A 86 2.93 -9.58 19.12
N PHE A 87 3.67 -9.65 18.01
CA PHE A 87 3.66 -8.60 16.99
C PHE A 87 3.38 -9.09 15.56
N GLY A 88 3.28 -10.40 15.30
CA GLY A 88 3.01 -10.95 13.97
C GLY A 88 1.75 -10.37 13.32
N ASN A 89 0.64 -10.35 14.07
CA ASN A 89 -0.63 -9.79 13.60
C ASN A 89 -0.53 -8.30 13.22
N TYR A 90 0.27 -7.52 13.95
CA TYR A 90 0.51 -6.11 13.65
C TYR A 90 1.34 -5.91 12.38
N LEU A 91 2.36 -6.74 12.17
CA LEU A 91 3.12 -6.73 10.93
C LEU A 91 2.26 -7.13 9.73
N THR A 92 1.42 -8.16 9.88
CA THR A 92 0.42 -8.53 8.85
C THR A 92 -0.47 -7.34 8.52
N GLY A 93 -1.08 -6.71 9.52
CA GLY A 93 -1.96 -5.56 9.29
C GLY A 93 -1.26 -4.40 8.57
N VAL A 94 -0.04 -4.04 9.00
CA VAL A 94 0.77 -2.98 8.36
C VAL A 94 1.11 -3.32 6.91
N VAL A 95 1.57 -4.53 6.63
CA VAL A 95 1.96 -4.89 5.26
C VAL A 95 0.73 -5.04 4.35
N THR A 96 -0.39 -5.58 4.86
CA THR A 96 -1.65 -5.64 4.12
C THR A 96 -2.14 -4.24 3.71
N THR A 97 -2.17 -3.30 4.64
CA THR A 97 -2.66 -1.93 4.38
C THR A 97 -1.69 -1.12 3.52
N LEU A 98 -0.38 -1.29 3.68
CA LEU A 98 0.61 -0.76 2.74
C LEU A 98 0.41 -1.34 1.34
N GLY A 99 0.17 -2.64 1.22
CA GLY A 99 -0.14 -3.28 -0.07
C GLY A 99 -1.36 -2.67 -0.76
N ILE A 100 -2.47 -2.51 -0.02
CA ILE A 100 -3.71 -1.88 -0.53
C ILE A 100 -3.46 -0.46 -1.05
N PHE A 101 -2.67 0.33 -0.32
CA PHE A 101 -2.34 1.71 -0.71
C PHE A 101 -1.39 1.77 -1.92
N ILE A 102 -0.29 1.00 -1.89
CA ILE A 102 0.80 1.14 -2.86
C ILE A 102 0.48 0.45 -4.19
N ALA A 103 -0.28 -0.66 -4.19
CA ALA A 103 -0.60 -1.42 -5.40
C ALA A 103 -1.22 -0.58 -6.53
N PRO A 104 -2.30 0.21 -6.32
CA PRO A 104 -2.87 1.03 -7.39
C PRO A 104 -1.93 2.14 -7.87
N LEU A 105 -1.14 2.74 -6.97
CA LEU A 105 -0.14 3.75 -7.32
C LEU A 105 0.94 3.16 -8.25
N ALA A 106 1.52 2.02 -7.86
CA ALA A 106 2.57 1.39 -8.65
C ALA A 106 2.04 0.80 -9.94
N GLY A 107 0.82 0.26 -9.95
CA GLY A 107 0.17 -0.21 -11.17
C GLY A 107 0.05 0.90 -12.21
N LEU A 108 -0.41 2.09 -11.81
CA LEU A 108 -0.46 3.26 -12.69
C LEU A 108 0.91 3.69 -13.20
N LEU A 109 1.91 3.76 -12.32
CA LEU A 109 3.28 4.13 -12.71
C LEU A 109 3.91 3.09 -13.66
N ALA A 110 3.66 1.80 -13.44
CA ALA A 110 4.12 0.72 -14.31
C ALA A 110 3.49 0.79 -15.70
N ILE A 111 2.18 1.05 -15.78
CA ILE A 111 1.48 1.25 -17.07
C ILE A 111 2.09 2.42 -17.83
N LYS A 112 2.35 3.55 -17.15
CA LYS A 112 2.99 4.70 -17.77
C LYS A 112 4.39 4.35 -18.30
N ALA A 113 5.20 3.66 -17.50
CA ALA A 113 6.55 3.27 -17.91
C ALA A 113 6.53 2.39 -19.18
N ILE A 114 5.60 1.43 -19.28
CA ILE A 114 5.43 0.58 -20.47
C ILE A 114 5.01 1.43 -21.69
N TRP A 115 4.09 2.35 -21.49
CA TRP A 115 3.61 3.25 -22.55
C TRP A 115 4.70 4.16 -23.09
N ASP A 116 5.55 4.69 -22.21
CA ASP A 116 6.67 5.55 -22.60
C ASP A 116 7.72 4.75 -23.40
N ILE A 117 8.00 3.49 -23.04
CA ILE A 117 8.89 2.59 -23.81
C ILE A 117 8.35 2.32 -25.22
N GLY A 118 7.04 2.12 -25.37
CA GLY A 118 6.43 1.78 -26.66
C GLY A 118 6.22 2.98 -27.60
N LYS A 119 6.47 4.21 -27.13
CA LYS A 119 6.40 5.43 -27.92
C LYS A 119 7.72 5.79 -28.60
N ASP A 120 8.82 5.28 -28.07
CA ASP A 120 10.15 5.35 -28.67
C ASP A 120 10.32 4.25 -29.72
#